data_AF-A0A527YEI7-F1
#
_entry.id   AF-A0A527YEI7-F1
#
_cell.length_a   1.000
_cell.length_b   1.000
_cell.length_c   1.000
_cell.angle_alpha   90.00
_cell.angle_beta   90.00
_cell.angle_gamma   90.00
#
_symmetry.space_group_name_H-M   'P 1'
#
loop_
_entity.id
_entity.type
_entity.pdbx_description
1 polymer ?
#
loop_
_entity_poly.entity_id
_entity_poly.type
_entity_poly.pdbx_seq_one_letter_code
_entity_poly.pdbx_strand_id
1 'polypeptide(L)'
;HDLAAPDPTSIFNLFGLLPFAAPAFLPHMGAWAVVMGITMFLQMRMNPAPPDPTQAAIFTWMPVIFTFMMGSFPAGLVIYWAWNNTLSILQQGVIMKRQGAKIELWDNLASMFRKKPSPAE
;
A
#
# COMPACT_ATOMS: atom_id res chain seq x y z
N HIS A 1 -5.90 -2.04 -24.15
CA HIS A 1 -6.25 -1.36 -22.89
C HIS A 1 -5.48 -0.05 -22.85
N ASP A 2 -6.18 1.07 -22.72
CA ASP A 2 -5.56 2.39 -22.59
C ASP A 2 -5.01 2.56 -21.17
N LEU A 3 -3.69 2.78 -21.04
CA LEU A 3 -3.02 2.97 -19.76
C LEU A 3 -2.99 4.45 -19.32
N ALA A 4 -3.37 5.37 -20.21
CA ALA A 4 -3.52 6.78 -19.90
C ALA A 4 -4.89 7.08 -19.25
N ALA A 5 -5.87 6.19 -19.41
CA ALA A 5 -7.14 6.24 -18.71
C ALA A 5 -7.02 5.67 -17.27
N PRO A 6 -7.90 6.09 -16.34
CA PRO A 6 -8.07 5.41 -15.06
C PRO A 6 -8.38 3.92 -15.22
N ASP A 7 -8.04 3.11 -14.21
CA ASP A 7 -8.32 1.68 -14.21
C ASP A 7 -9.84 1.44 -14.38
N PRO A 8 -10.29 0.70 -15.42
CA PRO A 8 -11.72 0.42 -15.62
C PRO A 8 -12.27 -0.57 -14.58
N THR A 9 -11.40 -1.29 -13.87
CA THR A 9 -11.80 -2.15 -12.76
C THR A 9 -12.06 -1.28 -11.53
N SER A 10 -13.04 -1.68 -10.72
CA SER A 10 -13.41 -0.98 -9.50
C SER A 10 -14.02 -1.97 -8.52
N ILE A 11 -13.86 -1.74 -7.22
CA ILE A 11 -14.60 -2.49 -6.21
C ILE A 11 -16.12 -2.48 -6.49
N PHE A 12 -16.65 -1.41 -7.08
CA PHE A 12 -18.08 -1.26 -7.37
C PHE A 12 -18.56 -2.09 -8.56
N ASN A 13 -17.71 -2.37 -9.54
CA ASN A 13 -18.03 -3.28 -10.64
C ASN A 13 -17.41 -4.68 -10.44
N LEU A 14 -17.11 -5.03 -9.18
CA LEU A 14 -16.48 -6.30 -8.79
C LEU A 14 -15.19 -6.57 -9.58
N PHE A 15 -14.34 -5.56 -9.68
CA PHE A 15 -13.08 -5.56 -10.43
C PHE A 15 -13.25 -5.93 -11.92
N GLY A 16 -14.34 -5.47 -12.53
CA GLY A 16 -14.67 -5.71 -13.94
C GLY A 16 -15.52 -6.95 -14.21
N LEU A 17 -15.96 -7.68 -13.16
CA LEU A 17 -16.89 -8.80 -13.32
C LEU A 17 -18.29 -8.35 -13.77
N LEU A 18 -18.71 -7.15 -13.36
CA LEU A 18 -19.97 -6.55 -13.82
C LEU A 18 -19.69 -5.60 -15.01
N PRO A 19 -20.49 -5.66 -16.10
CA PRO A 19 -20.24 -4.92 -17.33
C PRO A 19 -20.73 -3.46 -17.26
N PHE A 20 -20.39 -2.75 -16.18
CA PHE A 20 -20.65 -1.32 -16.04
C PHE A 20 -19.42 -0.59 -15.51
N ALA A 21 -19.29 0.69 -15.89
CA ALA A 21 -18.28 1.57 -15.34
C ALA A 21 -18.74 2.10 -13.98
N ALA A 22 -17.85 2.09 -12.98
CA ALA A 22 -18.13 2.74 -11.70
C ALA A 22 -18.34 4.25 -11.94
N PRO A 23 -19.36 4.86 -11.31
CA PRO A 23 -19.60 6.29 -11.44
C PRO A 23 -18.38 7.13 -11.02
N ALA A 24 -18.05 8.16 -11.81
CA ALA A 24 -16.83 8.98 -11.65
C ALA A 24 -16.71 9.74 -10.31
N PHE A 25 -17.82 9.92 -9.59
CA PHE A 25 -17.84 10.57 -8.29
C PHE A 25 -17.49 9.62 -7.12
N LEU A 26 -17.44 8.31 -7.36
CA LEU A 26 -17.04 7.34 -6.35
C LEU A 26 -15.51 7.21 -6.33
N PRO A 27 -14.89 6.96 -5.16
CA PRO A 27 -13.47 6.68 -5.10
C PRO A 27 -13.14 5.47 -5.99
N HIS A 28 -12.40 5.70 -7.07
CA HIS A 28 -12.00 4.65 -7.99
C HIS A 28 -10.92 3.76 -7.35
N MET A 29 -11.34 2.75 -6.59
CA MET A 29 -10.45 1.69 -6.14
C MET A 29 -10.36 0.60 -7.20
N GLY A 30 -9.56 0.85 -8.24
CA GLY A 30 -9.20 -0.17 -9.21
C GLY A 30 -8.28 -1.23 -8.62
N ALA A 31 -8.22 -2.39 -9.28
CA ALA A 31 -7.37 -3.49 -8.86
C ALA A 31 -5.91 -3.03 -8.69
N TRP A 32 -5.42 -2.21 -9.61
CA TRP A 32 -4.05 -1.68 -9.55
C TRP A 32 -3.81 -0.74 -8.37
N ALA A 33 -4.80 0.07 -8.00
CA ALA A 33 -4.68 0.95 -6.83
C ALA A 33 -4.58 0.13 -5.54
N VAL A 34 -5.37 -0.95 -5.43
CA VAL A 34 -5.30 -1.87 -4.28
C VAL A 34 -3.92 -2.55 -4.20
N VAL A 35 -3.41 -3.07 -5.32
CA VAL A 35 -2.07 -3.67 -5.38
C VAL A 35 -0.98 -2.65 -5.02
N MET A 36 -1.08 -1.44 -5.54
CA MET A 36 -0.16 -0.34 -5.23
C MET A 36 -0.19 0.00 -3.73
N GLY A 37 -1.39 0.12 -3.14
CA GLY A 37 -1.56 0.37 -1.71
C GLY A 37 -0.95 -0.71 -0.82
N ILE A 38 -1.16 -1.99 -1.16
CA ILE A 38 -0.57 -3.12 -0.45
C ILE A 38 0.96 -3.09 -0.56
N THR A 39 1.50 -2.90 -1.77
CA THR A 39 2.95 -2.88 -1.97
C THR A 39 3.60 -1.67 -1.28
N MET A 40 3.00 -0.50 -1.35
CA MET A 40 3.46 0.69 -0.62
C MET A 40 3.45 0.46 0.89
N PHE A 41 2.37 -0.12 1.42
CA PHE A 41 2.28 -0.46 2.84
C PHE A 41 3.39 -1.43 3.28
N LEU A 42 3.61 -2.50 2.52
CA LEU A 42 4.68 -3.47 2.80
C LEU A 42 6.07 -2.83 2.71
N GLN A 43 6.31 -1.97 1.72
CA GLN A 43 7.57 -1.26 1.54
C GLN A 43 7.86 -0.35 2.74
N MET A 44 6.87 0.43 3.20
CA MET A 44 7.04 1.28 4.38
C MET A 44 7.35 0.46 5.64
N ARG A 45 6.75 -0.74 5.76
CA ARG A 45 6.98 -1.65 6.90
C ARG A 45 8.36 -2.31 6.88
N MET A 46 9.12 -2.21 5.80
CA MET A 46 10.53 -2.63 5.80
C MET A 46 11.44 -1.69 6.58
N ASN A 47 10.98 -0.46 6.84
CA ASN A 47 11.74 0.53 7.59
C ASN A 47 11.39 0.44 9.08
N PRO A 48 12.35 0.70 9.99
CA PRO A 48 12.06 0.82 11.42
C PRO A 48 10.94 1.83 11.68
N ALA A 49 10.00 1.47 12.56
CA ALA A 49 8.91 2.37 12.92
C ALA A 49 9.45 3.63 13.63
N PRO A 50 8.94 4.84 13.31
CA PRO A 50 9.31 6.04 14.04
C PRO A 50 9.01 5.90 15.53
N PRO A 51 9.89 6.39 16.42
CA PRO A 51 9.68 6.30 17.87
C PRO A 51 8.54 7.22 18.34
N ASP A 52 8.27 8.30 17.60
CA ASP A 52 7.20 9.25 17.90
C ASP A 52 5.82 8.68 17.47
N PRO A 53 4.81 8.66 18.36
CA PRO A 53 3.50 8.08 18.06
C PRO A 53 2.71 8.85 16.99
N THR A 54 2.91 10.17 16.89
CA THR A 54 2.26 11.00 15.87
C THR A 54 2.81 10.67 14.49
N GLN A 55 4.14 10.55 14.37
CA GLN A 55 4.78 10.15 13.12
C GLN A 55 4.39 8.72 12.72
N ALA A 56 4.36 7.79 13.67
CA ALA A 56 3.92 6.42 13.43
C ALA A 56 2.47 6.35 12.92
N ALA A 57 1.57 7.18 13.45
CA ALA A 57 0.21 7.29 12.95
C ALA A 57 0.18 7.80 11.50
N ILE A 58 0.93 8.86 11.18
CA ILE A 58 1.02 9.39 9.81
C ILE A 58 1.49 8.31 8.83
N PHE A 59 2.58 7.60 9.14
CA PHE A 59 3.12 6.53 8.28
C PHE A 59 2.15 5.35 8.14
N THR A 60 1.31 5.09 9.14
CA THR A 60 0.30 4.03 9.07
C THR A 60 -0.85 4.42 8.14
N TRP A 61 -1.28 5.68 8.16
CA TRP A 61 -2.41 6.17 7.35
C TRP A 61 -2.02 6.62 5.95
N MET A 62 -0.77 7.05 5.75
CA MET A 62 -0.29 7.56 4.47
C MET A 62 -0.55 6.59 3.30
N PRO A 63 -0.27 5.28 3.40
CA PRO A 63 -0.56 4.36 2.31
C PRO A 63 -2.04 4.30 1.93
N VAL A 64 -2.93 4.37 2.92
CA VAL A 64 -4.38 4.33 2.72
C VAL A 64 -4.82 5.58 1.95
N ILE A 65 -4.42 6.76 2.42
CA ILE A 65 -4.76 8.05 1.78
C ILE A 65 -4.25 8.08 0.34
N PHE A 66 -2.99 7.72 0.12
CA PHE A 66 -2.40 7.70 -1.22
C PHE A 66 -3.08 6.71 -2.15
N THR A 67 -3.54 5.56 -1.65
CA THR A 67 -4.25 4.56 -2.45
C THR A 67 -5.56 5.13 -3.01
N PHE A 68 -6.35 5.81 -2.18
CA PHE A 68 -7.60 6.43 -2.62
C PHE A 68 -7.35 7.62 -3.55
N MET A 69 -6.32 8.43 -3.27
CA MET A 69 -5.97 9.57 -4.11
C MET A 69 -5.48 9.13 -5.51
N MET A 70 -4.59 8.14 -5.57
CA MET A 70 -4.01 7.62 -6.82
C MET A 70 -4.98 6.75 -7.62
N GLY A 71 -6.05 6.23 -7.01
CA GLY A 71 -7.02 5.39 -7.71
C GLY A 71 -7.74 6.05 -8.88
N SER A 72 -7.80 7.38 -8.90
CA SER A 72 -8.39 8.16 -10.00
C SER A 72 -7.37 8.61 -11.05
N PHE A 73 -6.08 8.28 -10.88
CA PHE A 73 -5.02 8.62 -11.83
C PHE A 73 -4.91 7.58 -12.95
N PRO A 74 -4.19 7.89 -14.06
CA PRO A 74 -3.94 6.94 -15.13
C PRO A 74 -3.40 5.60 -14.63
N ALA A 75 -3.98 4.49 -15.11
CA ALA A 75 -3.61 3.14 -14.66
C ALA A 75 -2.12 2.85 -14.86
N GLY A 76 -1.50 3.38 -15.92
CA GLY A 76 -0.07 3.23 -16.20
C GLY A 76 0.82 3.81 -15.08
N LEU A 77 0.43 4.95 -14.49
CA LEU A 77 1.15 5.55 -13.36
C LEU A 77 1.04 4.66 -12.11
N VAL A 78 -0.15 4.16 -11.82
CA VAL A 78 -0.41 3.31 -10.66
C VAL A 78 0.32 1.97 -10.78
N ILE A 79 0.33 1.37 -11.97
CA ILE A 79 1.09 0.15 -12.28
C ILE A 79 2.59 0.39 -12.09
N TYR A 80 3.11 1.50 -12.59
CA TYR A 80 4.53 1.87 -12.42
C TYR A 80 4.90 1.91 -10.93
N TRP A 81 4.09 2.56 -10.10
CA TRP A 81 4.31 2.62 -8.65
C TRP A 81 4.23 1.24 -7.99
N ALA A 82 3.19 0.46 -8.30
CA ALA A 82 3.04 -0.90 -7.76
C ALA A 82 4.27 -1.77 -8.06
N TRP A 83 4.76 -1.69 -9.30
CA TRP A 83 5.95 -2.42 -9.73
C TRP A 83 7.22 -1.92 -9.05
N ASN A 84 7.39 -0.60 -8.97
CA ASN A 84 8.52 0.02 -8.30
C ASN A 84 8.60 -0.41 -6.82
N ASN A 85 7.50 -0.29 -6.08
CA ASN A 85 7.42 -0.72 -4.69
C ASN A 85 7.79 -2.20 -4.53
N THR A 86 7.27 -3.05 -5.41
CA THR A 86 7.56 -4.50 -5.40
C THR A 86 9.05 -4.77 -5.59
N LEU A 87 9.67 -4.16 -6.60
CA LEU A 87 11.10 -4.32 -6.85
C LEU A 87 11.94 -3.77 -5.69
N SER A 88 11.57 -2.62 -5.12
CA SER A 88 12.25 -2.04 -3.97
C SER A 88 12.17 -2.95 -2.75
N ILE A 89 11.01 -3.56 -2.48
CA ILE A 89 10.86 -4.53 -1.39
C ILE A 89 11.82 -5.70 -1.56
N LEU A 90 11.84 -6.28 -2.76
CA LEU A 90 12.71 -7.41 -3.07
C LEU A 90 14.19 -7.02 -2.95
N GLN A 91 14.57 -5.88 -3.52
CA GLN A 91 15.93 -5.36 -3.45
C GLN A 91 16.36 -5.12 -1.99
N GLN A 92 15.56 -4.40 -1.23
CA GLN A 92 15.85 -4.08 0.17
C GLN A 92 15.94 -5.36 1.00
N GLY A 93 15.04 -6.32 0.79
CA GLY A 93 15.07 -7.61 1.48
C GLY A 93 16.33 -8.41 1.17
N VAL A 94 16.78 -8.43 -0.08
CA VAL A 94 18.03 -9.08 -0.49
C VAL A 94 19.24 -8.39 0.15
N ILE A 95 19.28 -7.05 0.16
CA ILE A 95 20.37 -6.28 0.77
C ILE A 95 20.45 -6.56 2.27
N MET A 96 19.33 -6.45 2.99
CA MET A 96 19.27 -6.69 4.43
C MET A 96 19.74 -8.11 4.78
N LYS A 97 19.26 -9.12 4.05
CA LYS A 97 19.70 -10.51 4.21
C LYS A 97 21.20 -10.68 3.97
N ARG A 98 21.76 -10.03 2.95
CA ARG A 98 23.20 -10.08 2.64
C ARG A 98 24.07 -9.37 3.67
N GLN A 99 23.56 -8.29 4.25
CA GLN A 99 24.26 -7.49 5.27
C GLN A 99 24.05 -8.03 6.69
N GLY A 100 23.29 -9.12 6.88
CA GLY A 100 22.95 -9.63 8.20
C GLY A 100 22.00 -8.72 8.99
N ALA A 101 21.35 -7.76 8.34
CA ALA A 101 20.36 -6.89 8.94
C ALA A 101 19.03 -7.62 9.10
N LYS A 102 18.35 -7.38 10.23
CA LYS A 102 17.03 -7.96 10.51
C LYS A 102 15.97 -7.34 9.61
N ILE A 103 15.16 -8.18 8.96
CA ILE A 103 14.03 -7.71 8.14
C ILE A 103 12.89 -7.27 9.07
N GLU A 104 12.76 -5.97 9.28
CA GLU A 104 11.78 -5.34 10.19
C GLU A 104 10.32 -5.56 9.79
N LEU A 105 10.06 -5.97 8.53
CA LEU A 105 8.72 -6.19 8.00
C LEU A 105 7.84 -7.03 8.93
N TRP A 106 8.38 -8.16 9.41
CA TRP A 106 7.61 -9.11 10.19
C TRP A 106 7.30 -8.59 11.60
N ASP A 107 8.27 -7.92 12.24
CA ASP A 107 8.07 -7.31 13.56
C ASP A 107 7.09 -6.15 13.50
N ASN A 108 7.21 -5.31 12.47
CA ASN A 108 6.33 -4.18 12.24
C ASN A 108 4.90 -4.60 11.91
N LEU A 109 4.71 -5.76 11.27
CA LEU A 109 3.37 -6.32 11.04
C LEU A 109 2.81 -6.92 12.33
N ALA A 110 3.59 -7.71 13.06
CA ALA A 110 3.17 -8.34 14.30
C ALA A 110 2.81 -7.31 15.39
N SER A 111 3.51 -6.18 15.44
CA SER A 111 3.26 -5.11 16.42
C SER A 111 1.90 -4.42 16.25
N MET A 112 1.32 -4.44 15.04
CA MET A 112 -0.03 -3.89 14.82
C MET A 112 -1.14 -4.73 15.46
N PHE A 113 -0.93 -6.05 15.53
CA PHE A 113 -1.91 -6.99 16.06
C PHE A 113 -1.67 -7.33 17.54
N ARG A 114 -0.48 -7.03 18.08
CA ARG A 114 -0.23 -7.12 19.52
C ARG A 114 -1.06 -6.07 20.26
N LYS A 115 -1.95 -6.53 21.13
CA LYS A 115 -2.61 -5.66 22.13
C LYS A 115 -1.52 -4.97 22.96
N LYS A 116 -1.53 -3.63 22.99
CA LYS A 116 -0.74 -2.90 23.98
C LYS A 116 -1.27 -3.29 25.36
N PRO A 117 -0.41 -3.64 26.34
CA PRO A 117 -0.88 -3.84 27.71
C PRO A 117 -1.59 -2.57 28.16
N SER A 118 -2.74 -2.73 28.83
CA SER A 118 -3.44 -1.61 29.45
C SER A 118 -2.43 -0.84 30.30
N PRO A 119 -2.37 0.50 30.21
CA PRO A 119 -1.68 1.28 31.22
C PRO A 119 -2.26 0.83 32.56
N ALA A 120 -1.42 0.29 33.43
CA ALA A 120 -1.82 0.07 34.81
C ALA A 120 -2.13 1.46 35.37
N GLU A 121 -3.38 1.67 35.76
CA GLU A 121 -3.82 2.86 36.50
C GLU A 121 -3.07 2.99 37.83
#